data_AF-F6TSE4-F1
#
_entry.id   AF-F6TSE4-F1
#
_cell.length_a   1.000
_cell.length_b   1.000
_cell.length_c   1.000
_cell.angle_alpha   90.00
_cell.angle_beta   90.00
_cell.angle_gamma   90.00
#
_symmetry.space_group_name_H-M   'P 1'
#
loop_
_entity.id
_entity.type
_entity.pdbx_description
1 polymer ?
#
loop_
_entity_poly.entity_id
_entity_poly.type
_entity_poly.pdbx_seq_one_letter_code
_entity_poly.pdbx_strand_id
1 'polypeptide(L)'
;MNKLVFDKVVSRNPKSFAYVTLPEPEPQYSSCTGRVSDVPEYDFEEQRDSFAFNSLWTRVEAIVASGKVHTECNKVKVMSLFNTTLTKSMKLEEFEQNQSQAYTQVQLFLRDSWISTLRMVVRGSFQYVGKGWFNMYETNWEVYRISKLRKYMEMVKFCMQDSLRYLVQDSLTNFTTMISDACYQVMECKDEMEWPGTVL
;
A
#
# COMPACT_ATOMS: atom_id res chain seq x y z
N MET A 1 40.17 21.56 -14.85
CA MET A 1 41.12 20.66 -14.16
C MET A 1 40.72 20.58 -12.70
N ASN A 2 40.67 19.40 -12.08
CA ASN A 2 40.22 19.25 -10.69
C ASN A 2 41.24 19.90 -9.73
N LYS A 3 40.78 20.73 -8.78
CA LYS A 3 41.62 21.47 -7.82
C LYS A 3 42.63 20.54 -7.11
N LEU A 4 42.19 19.38 -6.66
CA LEU A 4 43.04 18.37 -6.01
C LEU A 4 44.16 17.84 -6.92
N VAL A 5 43.88 17.71 -8.21
CA VAL A 5 44.85 17.23 -9.20
C VAL A 5 45.85 18.34 -9.53
N PHE A 6 45.36 19.59 -9.68
CA PHE A 6 46.19 20.76 -9.93
C PHE A 6 47.16 21.02 -8.78
N ASP A 7 46.67 21.09 -7.54
CA ASP A 7 47.48 21.35 -6.34
C ASP A 7 48.57 20.27 -6.17
N LYS A 8 48.25 19.01 -6.49
CA LYS A 8 49.19 17.89 -6.44
C LYS A 8 50.28 17.97 -7.51
N VAL A 9 49.95 18.46 -8.71
CA VAL A 9 50.90 18.62 -9.81
C VAL A 9 51.84 19.80 -9.53
N VAL A 10 51.31 20.92 -9.05
CA VAL A 10 52.09 22.10 -8.66
C VAL A 10 53.04 21.78 -7.50
N SER A 11 52.56 21.05 -6.48
CA SER A 11 53.40 20.62 -5.34
C SER A 11 54.50 19.63 -5.73
N ARG A 12 54.27 18.77 -6.72
CA ARG A 12 55.25 17.75 -7.16
C ARG A 12 56.36 18.33 -8.05
N ASN A 13 56.08 19.40 -8.79
CA ASN A 13 57.04 20.02 -9.71
C ASN A 13 57.23 21.52 -9.45
N PRO A 14 57.82 21.92 -8.30
CA PRO A 14 57.91 23.33 -7.91
C PRO A 14 58.72 24.18 -8.89
N LYS A 15 59.75 23.60 -9.51
CA LYS A 15 60.63 24.30 -10.46
C LYS A 15 59.92 24.71 -11.75
N SER A 16 58.91 23.95 -12.18
CA SER A 16 58.16 24.23 -13.41
C SER A 16 57.03 25.24 -13.18
N PHE A 17 56.58 25.40 -11.93
CA PHE A 17 55.46 26.24 -11.52
C PHE A 17 55.87 27.28 -10.48
N ALA A 18 57.09 27.82 -10.59
CA ALA A 18 57.66 28.75 -9.61
C ALA A 18 56.88 30.07 -9.47
N TYR A 19 56.02 30.40 -10.44
CA TYR A 19 55.14 31.58 -10.44
C TYR A 19 53.75 31.31 -9.83
N VAL A 20 53.47 30.09 -9.38
CA VAL A 20 52.17 29.71 -8.79
C VAL A 20 52.32 29.53 -7.29
N THR A 21 51.74 30.45 -6.51
CA THR A 21 51.65 30.33 -5.06
C THR A 21 50.34 29.63 -4.71
N LEU A 22 50.42 28.40 -4.18
CA LEU A 22 49.24 27.71 -3.66
C LEU A 22 48.76 28.43 -2.39
N PRO A 23 47.45 28.71 -2.25
CA PRO A 23 46.90 29.24 -1.01
C PRO A 23 47.11 28.25 0.13
N GLU A 24 47.31 28.76 1.36
CA GLU A 24 47.41 27.90 2.54
C GLU A 24 46.17 27.02 2.64
N PRO A 25 46.33 25.69 2.84
CA PRO A 25 45.19 24.81 2.96
C PRO A 25 44.36 25.26 4.16
N GLU A 26 43.07 25.52 3.92
CA GLU A 26 42.12 25.74 5.01
C GLU A 26 42.26 24.58 6.00
N PRO A 27 42.35 24.85 7.32
CA PRO A 27 42.45 23.78 8.30
C PRO A 27 41.20 22.93 8.17
N GLN A 28 41.35 21.75 7.56
CA GLN A 28 40.32 20.73 7.64
C GLN A 28 40.27 20.32 9.10
N TYR A 29 39.27 20.83 9.82
CA TYR A 29 38.85 20.28 11.09
C TYR A 29 38.29 18.88 10.84
N SER A 30 39.17 17.91 10.58
CA SER A 30 38.80 16.52 10.75
C SER A 30 38.62 16.33 12.24
N SER A 31 37.38 16.34 12.73
CA SER A 31 37.14 15.96 14.12
C SER A 31 37.65 14.54 14.27
N CYS A 32 38.69 14.35 15.08
CA CYS A 32 39.31 13.03 15.29
C CYS A 32 38.33 12.02 15.90
N THR A 33 37.12 12.45 16.25
CA THR A 33 36.05 11.68 16.89
C THR A 33 34.83 11.45 16.00
N GLY A 34 34.80 11.91 14.74
CA GLY A 34 33.66 11.69 13.83
C GLY A 34 32.34 12.33 14.29
N ARG A 35 32.37 13.16 15.32
CA ARG A 35 31.21 13.87 15.86
C ARG A 35 31.29 15.32 15.40
N VAL A 36 30.21 15.81 14.79
CA VAL A 36 30.08 17.22 14.39
C VAL A 36 29.59 17.99 15.62
N SER A 37 30.33 19.02 16.03
CA SER A 37 30.10 19.77 17.27
C SER A 37 28.96 20.80 17.19
N ASP A 38 28.34 20.95 16.02
CA ASP A 38 27.21 21.85 15.75
C ASP A 38 25.84 21.17 15.95
N VAL A 39 25.80 19.87 16.25
CA VAL A 39 24.56 19.13 16.45
C VAL A 39 24.03 19.40 17.87
N PRO A 40 22.81 19.95 18.01
CA PRO A 40 22.18 20.12 19.31
C PRO A 40 22.05 18.79 20.06
N GLU A 41 22.06 18.86 21.39
CA GLU A 41 21.81 17.68 22.22
C GLU A 41 20.32 17.32 22.13
N TYR A 42 20.02 16.19 21.47
CA TYR A 42 18.66 15.67 21.34
C TYR A 42 18.48 14.48 22.28
N ASP A 43 17.34 14.44 22.99
CA ASP A 43 16.94 13.24 23.73
C ASP A 43 16.44 12.15 22.78
N PHE A 44 17.40 11.50 22.13
CA PHE A 44 17.13 10.43 21.19
C PHE A 44 16.47 9.23 21.86
N GLU A 45 16.78 8.96 23.12
CA GLU A 45 16.22 7.82 23.85
C GLU A 45 14.72 8.03 24.10
N GLU A 46 14.33 9.20 24.62
CA GLU A 46 12.92 9.54 24.83
C GLU A 46 12.13 9.52 23.52
N GLN A 47 12.67 10.11 22.45
CA GLN A 47 12.02 10.10 21.14
C GLN A 47 11.89 8.70 20.56
N ARG A 48 12.94 7.87 20.67
CA ARG A 48 12.91 6.47 20.23
C ARG A 48 11.84 5.69 20.98
N ASP A 49 11.74 5.87 22.28
CA ASP A 49 10.80 5.12 23.12
C ASP A 49 9.36 5.58 22.85
N SER A 50 9.14 6.88 22.67
CA SER A 50 7.85 7.44 22.24
C SER A 50 7.43 6.94 20.85
N PHE A 51 8.36 6.92 19.89
CA PHE A 51 8.12 6.36 18.56
C PHE A 51 7.81 4.86 18.64
N ALA A 52 8.62 4.11 19.40
CA ALA A 52 8.42 2.69 19.58
C ALA A 52 7.07 2.42 20.25
N PHE A 53 6.63 3.21 21.22
CA PHE A 53 5.32 3.04 21.86
C PHE A 53 4.16 3.28 20.89
N ASN A 54 4.24 4.30 20.05
CA ASN A 54 3.18 4.68 19.12
C ASN A 54 3.15 3.89 17.81
N SER A 55 4.30 3.36 17.39
CA SER A 55 4.44 2.62 16.14
C SER A 55 4.01 1.16 16.24
N LEU A 56 3.31 0.69 15.22
CA LEU A 56 2.96 -0.73 15.05
C LEU A 56 4.13 -1.56 14.50
N TRP A 57 5.09 -0.90 13.85
CA TRP A 57 6.16 -1.54 13.06
C TRP A 57 7.38 -1.94 13.89
N THR A 58 7.23 -2.05 15.20
CA THR A 58 8.32 -2.40 16.12
C THR A 58 8.64 -3.90 16.15
N ARG A 59 7.76 -4.74 15.58
CA ARG A 59 7.84 -6.20 15.65
C ARG A 59 7.72 -6.79 14.25
N VAL A 60 8.58 -7.76 13.93
CA VAL A 60 8.60 -8.42 12.63
C VAL A 60 7.28 -9.13 12.35
N GLU A 61 6.67 -9.70 13.39
CA GLU A 61 5.37 -10.37 13.33
C GLU A 61 4.28 -9.43 12.84
N ALA A 62 4.26 -8.18 13.33
CA ALA A 62 3.30 -7.17 12.89
C ALA A 62 3.55 -6.73 11.43
N ILE A 63 4.81 -6.60 11.01
CA ILE A 63 5.18 -6.27 9.63
C ILE A 63 4.71 -7.38 8.68
N VAL A 64 5.06 -8.63 8.99
CA VAL A 64 4.69 -9.81 8.18
C VAL A 64 3.18 -10.02 8.16
N ALA A 65 2.51 -9.84 9.30
CA ALA A 65 1.05 -9.93 9.38
C ALA A 65 0.39 -8.87 8.49
N SER A 66 0.88 -7.63 8.52
CA SER A 66 0.37 -6.55 7.67
C SER A 66 0.50 -6.90 6.20
N GLY A 67 1.68 -7.38 5.78
CA GLY A 67 1.91 -7.81 4.39
C GLY A 67 0.91 -8.88 3.95
N LYS A 68 0.65 -9.89 4.79
CA LYS A 68 -0.34 -10.94 4.51
C LYS A 68 -1.77 -10.40 4.44
N VAL A 69 -2.16 -9.53 5.37
CA VAL A 69 -3.48 -8.89 5.36
C VAL A 69 -3.67 -8.07 4.09
N HIS A 70 -2.67 -7.27 3.71
CA HIS A 70 -2.70 -6.50 2.47
C HIS A 70 -2.82 -7.39 1.24
N THR A 71 -2.11 -8.52 1.19
CA THR A 71 -2.25 -9.49 0.09
C THR A 71 -3.67 -10.02 -0.01
N GLU A 72 -4.29 -10.44 1.09
CA GLU A 72 -5.69 -10.92 1.07
C GLU A 72 -6.68 -9.81 0.73
N CYS A 73 -6.43 -8.58 1.16
CA CYS A 73 -7.23 -7.40 0.82
C CYS A 73 -7.11 -7.03 -0.67
N ASN A 74 -5.91 -7.07 -1.24
CA ASN A 74 -5.67 -6.78 -2.64
C ASN A 74 -6.35 -7.79 -3.58
N LYS A 75 -6.48 -9.07 -3.17
CA LYS A 75 -7.30 -10.03 -3.94
C LYS A 75 -8.73 -9.56 -4.10
N VAL A 76 -9.33 -9.02 -3.04
CA VAL A 76 -10.70 -8.46 -3.08
C VAL A 76 -10.78 -7.23 -3.95
N LYS A 77 -9.79 -6.33 -3.90
CA LYS A 77 -9.75 -5.14 -4.75
C LYS A 77 -9.82 -5.46 -6.26
N VAL A 78 -9.19 -6.55 -6.68
CA VAL A 78 -9.10 -6.93 -8.10
C VAL A 78 -10.29 -7.81 -8.56
N MET A 79 -11.16 -8.23 -7.64
CA MET A 79 -12.40 -8.93 -8.02
C MET A 79 -13.37 -8.00 -8.76
N SER A 80 -14.36 -8.58 -9.41
CA SER A 80 -15.46 -7.84 -10.03
C SER A 80 -16.80 -8.40 -9.56
N LEU A 81 -17.71 -7.52 -9.14
CA LEU A 81 -19.08 -7.88 -8.75
C LEU A 81 -19.94 -8.29 -9.96
N PHE A 82 -19.56 -7.83 -11.15
CA PHE A 82 -20.31 -8.03 -12.38
C PHE A 82 -19.42 -8.70 -13.43
N ASN A 83 -20.03 -9.51 -14.29
CA ASN A 83 -19.34 -10.04 -15.45
C ASN A 83 -19.33 -8.96 -16.54
N THR A 84 -18.16 -8.39 -16.80
CA THR A 84 -17.95 -7.32 -17.80
C THR A 84 -17.38 -7.84 -19.12
N THR A 85 -16.98 -9.10 -19.18
CA THR A 85 -16.43 -9.74 -20.37
C THR A 85 -17.51 -10.58 -21.07
N LEU A 86 -18.15 -9.99 -22.07
CA LEU A 86 -19.14 -10.66 -22.91
C LEU A 86 -18.44 -11.24 -24.15
N THR A 87 -18.29 -12.57 -24.21
CA THR A 87 -17.61 -13.26 -25.32
C THR A 87 -18.54 -13.67 -26.46
N LYS A 88 -19.85 -13.70 -26.20
CA LYS A 88 -20.89 -14.08 -27.17
C LYS A 88 -22.15 -13.26 -26.93
N SER A 89 -22.96 -13.09 -27.97
CA SER A 89 -24.34 -12.63 -27.82
C SER A 89 -25.13 -13.61 -26.97
N MET A 90 -25.98 -13.09 -26.10
CA MET A 90 -26.83 -13.88 -25.20
C MET A 90 -28.18 -13.21 -25.04
N LYS A 91 -29.18 -14.00 -24.62
CA LYS A 91 -30.50 -13.47 -24.27
C LYS A 91 -30.41 -12.64 -23.00
N LEU A 92 -31.34 -11.70 -22.82
CA LEU A 92 -31.41 -10.87 -21.62
C LEU A 92 -31.49 -11.70 -20.33
N GLU A 93 -32.29 -12.77 -20.34
CA GLU A 93 -32.43 -13.70 -19.21
C GLU A 93 -31.09 -14.38 -18.86
N GLU A 94 -30.32 -14.81 -19.86
CA GLU A 94 -28.98 -15.42 -19.65
C GLU A 94 -27.99 -14.36 -19.11
N PHE A 95 -28.10 -13.12 -19.57
CA PHE A 95 -27.30 -12.02 -19.06
C PHE A 95 -27.60 -11.73 -17.57
N GLU A 96 -28.87 -11.58 -17.19
CA GLU A 96 -29.28 -11.34 -15.81
C GLU A 96 -28.86 -12.48 -14.88
N GLN A 97 -28.96 -13.72 -15.36
CA GLN A 97 -28.50 -14.90 -14.63
C GLN A 97 -26.98 -14.86 -14.42
N ASN A 98 -26.20 -14.53 -15.46
CA ASN A 98 -24.74 -14.41 -15.35
C ASN A 98 -24.31 -13.32 -14.36
N GLN A 99 -24.97 -12.17 -14.37
CA GLN A 99 -24.69 -11.10 -13.41
C GLN A 99 -25.04 -11.52 -11.97
N SER A 100 -26.21 -12.13 -11.78
CA SER A 100 -26.65 -12.62 -10.46
C SER A 100 -25.71 -13.70 -9.91
N GLN A 101 -25.22 -14.58 -10.78
CA GLN A 101 -24.26 -15.61 -10.40
C GLN A 101 -22.90 -15.01 -9.99
N ALA A 102 -22.35 -14.09 -10.78
CA ALA A 102 -21.10 -13.40 -10.47
C ALA A 102 -21.18 -12.69 -9.11
N TYR A 103 -22.25 -11.91 -8.90
CA TYR A 103 -22.50 -11.23 -7.63
C TYR A 103 -22.58 -12.21 -6.45
N THR A 104 -23.33 -13.31 -6.60
CA THR A 104 -23.50 -14.31 -5.54
C THR A 104 -22.18 -14.98 -5.19
N GLN A 105 -21.34 -15.31 -6.18
CA GLN A 105 -20.03 -15.90 -5.94
C GLN A 105 -19.12 -14.97 -5.13
N VAL A 106 -19.04 -13.68 -5.50
CA VAL A 106 -18.24 -12.71 -4.76
C VAL A 106 -18.80 -12.52 -3.34
N GLN A 107 -20.12 -12.42 -3.19
CA GLN A 107 -20.76 -12.29 -1.88
C GLN A 107 -20.41 -13.47 -0.94
N LEU A 108 -20.50 -14.71 -1.44
CA LEU A 108 -20.13 -15.91 -0.66
C LEU A 108 -18.65 -15.91 -0.30
N PHE A 109 -17.78 -15.56 -1.25
CA PHE A 109 -16.34 -15.45 -0.97
C PHE A 109 -16.06 -14.44 0.15
N LEU A 110 -16.65 -13.24 0.08
CA LEU A 110 -16.45 -12.18 1.06
C LEU A 110 -16.93 -12.57 2.45
N ARG A 111 -18.08 -13.26 2.56
CA ARG A 111 -18.67 -13.66 3.84
C ARG A 111 -17.95 -14.84 4.47
N ASP A 112 -17.68 -15.88 3.70
CA ASP A 112 -17.25 -17.16 4.26
C ASP A 112 -15.73 -17.33 4.20
N SER A 113 -15.15 -17.06 3.03
CA SER A 113 -13.73 -17.36 2.78
C SER A 113 -12.80 -16.24 3.24
N TRP A 114 -13.14 -14.98 2.91
CA TRP A 114 -12.24 -13.84 3.15
C TRP A 114 -12.08 -13.54 4.63
N ILE A 115 -13.18 -13.46 5.38
CA ILE A 115 -13.16 -13.23 6.84
C ILE A 115 -12.42 -14.37 7.55
N SER A 116 -12.69 -15.62 7.18
CA SER A 116 -12.02 -16.79 7.74
C SER A 116 -10.50 -16.74 7.52
N THR A 117 -10.08 -16.42 6.29
CA THR A 117 -8.67 -16.31 5.91
C THR A 117 -7.97 -15.18 6.68
N LEU A 118 -8.57 -13.99 6.76
CA LEU A 118 -8.01 -12.89 7.54
C LEU A 118 -7.86 -13.23 9.02
N ARG A 119 -8.87 -13.90 9.61
CA ARG A 119 -8.80 -14.40 10.99
C ARG A 119 -7.63 -15.38 11.17
N MET A 120 -7.44 -16.31 10.25
CA MET A 120 -6.33 -17.26 10.28
C MET A 120 -4.98 -16.55 10.17
N VAL A 121 -4.84 -15.56 9.28
CA VAL A 121 -3.61 -14.77 9.10
C VAL A 121 -3.24 -14.02 10.39
N VAL A 122 -4.20 -13.30 10.97
CA VAL A 122 -3.97 -12.54 12.21
C VAL A 122 -3.62 -13.49 13.35
N ARG A 123 -4.42 -14.53 13.57
CA ARG A 123 -4.16 -15.52 14.63
C ARG A 123 -2.80 -16.20 14.45
N GLY A 124 -2.51 -16.64 13.23
CA GLY A 124 -1.25 -17.31 12.90
C GLY A 124 -0.02 -16.44 13.14
N SER A 125 -0.15 -15.11 12.99
CA SER A 125 0.96 -14.17 13.14
C SER A 125 1.20 -13.78 14.60
N PHE A 126 0.15 -13.65 15.42
CA PHE A 126 0.28 -13.17 16.80
C PHE A 126 0.22 -14.27 17.88
N GLN A 127 -0.16 -15.51 17.56
CA GLN A 127 -0.36 -16.58 18.56
C GLN A 127 0.90 -16.94 19.36
N TYR A 128 2.08 -16.77 18.77
CA TYR A 128 3.37 -17.10 19.39
C TYR A 128 4.14 -15.87 19.90
N VAL A 129 3.58 -14.67 19.77
CA VAL A 129 4.24 -13.42 20.24
C VAL A 129 4.32 -13.37 21.77
N GLY A 130 3.42 -14.07 22.47
CA GLY A 130 3.43 -14.18 23.92
C GLY A 130 3.01 -12.88 24.62
N LYS A 131 3.65 -12.57 25.76
CA LYS A 131 3.32 -11.41 26.60
C LYS A 131 3.83 -10.11 25.96
N GLY A 132 3.01 -9.05 26.01
CA GLY A 132 3.37 -7.72 25.53
C GLY A 132 2.19 -6.99 24.88
N TRP A 133 2.47 -5.88 24.20
CA TRP A 133 1.46 -5.02 23.58
C TRP A 133 0.64 -5.67 22.45
N PHE A 134 1.09 -6.82 21.93
CA PHE A 134 0.42 -7.63 20.90
C PHE A 134 -0.21 -8.93 21.44
N ASN A 135 -0.41 -9.02 22.76
CA ASN A 135 -0.95 -10.21 23.41
C ASN A 135 -2.40 -10.49 22.97
N MET A 136 -2.64 -11.60 22.24
CA MET A 136 -3.99 -12.03 21.86
C MET A 136 -4.79 -12.66 23.00
N TYR A 137 -4.13 -13.01 24.10
CA TYR A 137 -4.76 -13.61 25.28
C TYR A 137 -5.07 -12.56 26.36
N GLU A 138 -5.08 -11.28 26.00
CA GLU A 138 -5.45 -10.19 26.90
C GLU A 138 -6.94 -10.27 27.25
N THR A 139 -7.24 -10.44 28.54
CA THR A 139 -8.62 -10.53 29.04
C THR A 139 -9.11 -9.21 29.63
N ASN A 140 -8.19 -8.30 29.99
CA ASN A 140 -8.55 -7.00 30.53
C ASN A 140 -8.89 -6.02 29.39
N TRP A 141 -10.15 -5.59 29.35
CA TRP A 141 -10.65 -4.66 28.33
C TRP A 141 -9.90 -3.31 28.29
N GLU A 142 -9.55 -2.76 29.44
CA GLU A 142 -8.86 -1.47 29.53
C GLU A 142 -7.44 -1.57 28.98
N VAL A 143 -6.76 -2.68 29.24
CA VAL A 143 -5.44 -2.98 28.69
C VAL A 143 -5.54 -3.19 27.17
N TYR A 144 -6.53 -3.96 26.70
CA TYR A 144 -6.76 -4.14 25.28
C TYR A 144 -7.01 -2.80 24.56
N ARG A 145 -7.76 -1.88 25.17
CA ARG A 145 -8.09 -0.57 24.60
C ARG A 145 -6.87 0.29 24.31
N ILE A 146 -5.82 0.19 25.11
CA ILE A 146 -4.57 0.93 24.89
C ILE A 146 -3.49 0.09 24.20
N SER A 147 -3.79 -1.17 23.85
CA SER A 147 -2.84 -2.09 23.25
C SER A 147 -2.52 -1.78 21.79
N LYS A 148 -1.33 -2.21 21.35
CA LYS A 148 -0.96 -2.18 19.93
C LYS A 148 -1.77 -3.18 19.12
N LEU A 149 -2.20 -4.30 19.71
CA LEU A 149 -3.06 -5.26 19.05
C LEU A 149 -4.37 -4.60 18.59
N ARG A 150 -5.00 -3.79 19.45
CA ARG A 150 -6.22 -3.05 19.06
C ARG A 150 -5.95 -2.08 17.91
N LYS A 151 -4.90 -1.26 18.01
CA LYS A 151 -4.50 -0.32 16.94
C LYS A 151 -4.26 -1.07 15.62
N TYR A 152 -3.65 -2.25 15.69
CA TYR A 152 -3.45 -3.13 14.55
C TYR A 152 -4.77 -3.64 13.97
N MET A 153 -5.69 -4.15 14.80
CA MET A 153 -7.02 -4.60 14.34
C MET A 153 -7.84 -3.48 13.70
N GLU A 154 -7.69 -2.26 14.19
CA GLU A 154 -8.31 -1.06 13.61
C GLU A 154 -7.73 -0.73 12.23
N MET A 155 -6.40 -0.83 12.05
CA MET A 155 -5.76 -0.74 10.74
C MET A 155 -6.26 -1.83 9.78
N VAL A 156 -6.34 -3.09 10.23
CA VAL A 156 -6.91 -4.20 9.42
C VAL A 156 -8.34 -3.88 8.98
N LYS A 157 -9.18 -3.37 9.89
CA LYS A 157 -10.55 -2.95 9.57
C LYS A 157 -10.56 -1.89 8.46
N PHE A 158 -9.71 -0.86 8.55
CA PHE A 158 -9.63 0.15 7.49
C PHE A 158 -9.17 -0.44 6.16
N CYS A 159 -8.18 -1.34 6.16
CA CYS A 159 -7.76 -2.02 4.93
C CYS A 159 -8.89 -2.85 4.29
N MET A 160 -9.69 -3.54 5.11
CA MET A 160 -10.85 -4.29 4.62
C MET A 160 -11.91 -3.36 4.03
N GLN A 161 -12.25 -2.28 4.74
CA GLN A 161 -13.23 -1.29 4.26
C GLN A 161 -12.81 -0.64 2.95
N ASP A 162 -11.54 -0.25 2.86
CA ASP A 162 -10.94 0.33 1.66
C ASP A 162 -10.99 -0.67 0.49
N SER A 163 -10.71 -1.95 0.75
CA SER A 163 -10.76 -2.99 -0.29
C SER A 163 -12.16 -3.23 -0.85
N LEU A 164 -13.17 -3.25 0.02
CA LEU A 164 -14.56 -3.32 -0.39
C LEU A 164 -14.98 -2.09 -1.19
N ARG A 165 -14.52 -0.91 -0.80
CA ARG A 165 -14.80 0.33 -1.52
C ARG A 165 -14.26 0.27 -2.96
N TYR A 166 -12.99 -0.08 -3.13
CA TYR A 166 -12.39 -0.22 -4.47
C TYR A 166 -13.08 -1.29 -5.30
N LEU A 167 -13.37 -2.47 -4.73
CA LEU A 167 -14.14 -3.51 -5.41
C LEU A 167 -15.45 -2.96 -5.98
N VAL A 168 -16.23 -2.24 -5.18
CA VAL A 168 -17.53 -1.69 -5.61
C VAL A 168 -17.34 -0.60 -6.67
N GLN A 169 -16.42 0.33 -6.44
CA GLN A 169 -16.18 1.45 -7.36
C GLN A 169 -15.71 0.95 -8.72
N ASP A 170 -14.68 0.10 -8.74
CA ASP A 170 -14.10 -0.44 -9.99
C ASP A 170 -15.12 -1.33 -10.71
N SER A 171 -15.88 -2.16 -9.99
CA SER A 171 -16.95 -2.98 -10.59
C SER A 171 -18.02 -2.13 -11.28
N LEU A 172 -18.49 -1.06 -10.63
CA LEU A 172 -19.50 -0.16 -11.19
C LEU A 172 -18.95 0.63 -12.38
N THR A 173 -17.72 1.14 -12.29
CA THR A 173 -17.07 1.83 -13.39
C THR A 173 -16.91 0.91 -14.60
N ASN A 174 -16.45 -0.32 -14.40
CA ASN A 174 -16.28 -1.28 -15.50
C ASN A 174 -17.64 -1.70 -16.10
N PHE A 175 -18.66 -1.89 -15.26
CA PHE A 175 -20.00 -2.27 -15.73
C PHE A 175 -20.67 -1.15 -16.52
N THR A 176 -20.59 0.09 -16.04
CA THR A 176 -21.12 1.26 -16.76
C THR A 176 -20.39 1.50 -18.07
N THR A 177 -19.05 1.39 -18.07
CA THR A 177 -18.24 1.50 -19.29
C THR A 177 -18.64 0.44 -20.32
N MET A 178 -18.80 -0.82 -19.91
CA MET A 178 -19.26 -1.90 -20.79
C MET A 178 -20.60 -1.59 -21.45
N ILE A 179 -21.57 -1.08 -20.68
CA ILE A 179 -22.90 -0.71 -21.21
C ILE A 179 -22.78 0.49 -22.15
N SER A 180 -22.06 1.54 -21.76
CA SER A 180 -21.85 2.73 -22.59
C SER A 180 -21.17 2.41 -23.91
N ASP A 181 -20.16 1.54 -23.89
CA ASP A 181 -19.46 1.09 -25.11
C ASP A 181 -20.39 0.30 -26.03
N ALA A 182 -21.24 -0.57 -25.47
CA ALA A 182 -22.24 -1.32 -26.23
C ALA A 182 -23.32 -0.42 -26.83
N CYS A 183 -23.70 0.65 -26.12
CA CYS A 183 -24.73 1.61 -26.57
C CYS A 183 -24.18 2.77 -27.41
N TYR A 184 -22.86 2.87 -27.59
CA TYR A 184 -22.22 4.02 -28.23
C TYR A 184 -22.82 4.36 -29.60
N GLN A 185 -23.12 3.34 -30.41
CA GLN A 185 -23.68 3.50 -31.76
C GLN A 185 -25.13 3.98 -31.79
N VAL A 186 -25.85 3.84 -30.68
CA VAL A 186 -27.29 4.16 -30.57
C VAL A 186 -27.52 5.46 -29.78
N MET A 187 -26.47 6.02 -29.16
CA MET A 187 -26.58 7.26 -28.35
C MET A 187 -26.94 8.51 -29.16
N GLU A 188 -26.64 8.53 -30.46
CA GLU A 188 -26.96 9.66 -31.37
C GLU A 188 -28.24 9.41 -32.20
N CYS A 189 -28.95 8.31 -31.98
CA CYS A 189 -30.19 8.02 -32.69
C CYS A 189 -31.29 9.03 -32.31
N LYS A 190 -31.98 9.57 -33.31
CA LYS A 190 -33.15 10.44 -33.11
C LYS A 190 -34.32 9.63 -32.55
N ASP A 191 -35.14 10.25 -31.71
CA ASP A 191 -36.31 9.62 -31.09
C ASP A 191 -37.32 9.04 -32.11
N GLU A 192 -37.33 9.55 -33.35
CA GLU A 192 -38.20 9.09 -34.44
C GLU A 192 -37.60 7.93 -35.26
N MET A 193 -36.48 7.34 -34.83
CA MET A 193 -35.84 6.26 -35.56
C MET A 193 -36.61 4.93 -35.42
N GLU A 194 -37.27 4.51 -36.49
CA GLU A 194 -37.84 3.17 -36.61
C GLU A 194 -36.73 2.16 -36.93
N TRP A 195 -36.59 1.14 -36.08
CA TRP A 195 -35.65 0.04 -36.32
C TRP A 195 -36.07 -0.71 -37.61
N PRO A 196 -35.17 -0.85 -38.61
CA PRO A 196 -35.51 -1.55 -39.84
C PRO A 196 -35.57 -3.06 -39.58
N GLY A 197 -36.71 -3.54 -39.12
CA GLY A 197 -37.03 -4.97 -39.05
C GLY A 197 -36.40 -5.73 -37.88
N THR A 198 -37.11 -6.78 -37.46
CA THR A 198 -36.88 -7.60 -36.28
C THR A 198 -35.47 -8.22 -36.28
N VAL A 199 -34.58 -7.70 -35.44
CA VAL A 199 -33.32 -8.37 -35.13
C VAL A 199 -33.62 -9.39 -34.02
N LEU A 200 -33.90 -10.63 -34.45
CA LEU A 200 -33.95 -11.82 -33.60
C LEU A 200 -32.56 -12.43 -33.45
#